data_AF-A0AAV6Z758-F1
#
_entry.id   AF-A0AAV6Z758-F1
#
_cell.length_a   1.000
_cell.length_b   1.000
_cell.length_c   1.000
_cell.angle_alpha   90.00
_cell.angle_beta   90.00
_cell.angle_gamma   90.00
#
_symmetry.space_group_name_H-M   'P 1'
#
loop_
_entity.id
_entity.type
_entity.pdbx_description
1 polymer ?
#
loop_
_entity_poly.entity_id
_entity_poly.type
_entity_poly.pdbx_seq_one_letter_code
_entity_poly.pdbx_strand_id
1 'polypeptide(L)'
;RLYGDESELHFWTVASHYLQVFQNDAPHVSISANPLDICYDLLCENSYFQKFQLDRICLQEVKRSSYEHTRKCADQLLLLGQTDRAVQLLLETSADNPQYYCDSLKACLVTTVTSSGPSQSTIKLVATNMIANGKLAEGVQLLCLIDKAADACRYLQTYNEWNHAAWLAKVRLNPEECAEVMKRWVDHLCSPHINQKYKAILVLLSLGCFRKVIEMLHSMRCFDRAALFLEACLQNSAIEICDETNILFSL
;
A
#
# COMPACT_ATOMS: atom_id res chain seq x y z
N ARG A 1 14.11 -24.99 21.77
CA ARG A 1 15.13 -25.16 20.70
C ARG A 1 14.42 -25.71 19.48
N LEU A 2 14.68 -25.08 18.31
CA LEU A 2 14.09 -25.30 16.97
C LEU A 2 12.77 -24.61 16.65
N TYR A 3 12.71 -23.29 16.81
CA TYR A 3 12.41 -22.37 15.70
C TYR A 3 13.22 -21.11 16.02
N GLY A 4 14.08 -20.66 15.11
CA GLY A 4 14.63 -19.31 15.21
C GLY A 4 13.47 -18.33 15.28
N ASP A 5 13.60 -17.27 16.07
CA ASP A 5 12.55 -16.28 16.28
C ASP A 5 11.96 -15.86 14.92
N GLU A 6 10.71 -16.24 14.63
CA GLU A 6 10.06 -15.99 13.34
C GLU A 6 10.04 -14.47 13.05
N SER A 7 9.95 -13.67 14.11
CA SER A 7 10.07 -12.22 14.06
C SER A 7 11.47 -11.74 13.67
N GLU A 8 12.51 -12.52 13.97
CA GLU A 8 13.87 -12.23 13.54
C GLU A 8 14.05 -12.52 12.06
N LEU A 9 13.51 -13.66 11.59
CA LEU A 9 13.56 -14.02 10.17
C LEU A 9 12.86 -12.97 9.30
N HIS A 10 11.63 -12.61 9.64
CA HIS A 10 10.86 -11.60 8.91
C HIS A 10 11.56 -10.23 8.94
N PHE A 11 12.18 -9.87 10.07
CA PHE A 11 12.89 -8.60 10.22
C PHE A 11 14.11 -8.55 9.30
N TRP A 12 14.99 -9.55 9.37
CA TRP A 12 16.21 -9.58 8.58
C TRP A 12 15.97 -9.78 7.10
N THR A 13 14.91 -10.51 6.72
CA THR A 13 14.50 -10.65 5.32
C THR A 13 14.16 -9.29 4.71
N VAL A 14 13.33 -8.50 5.41
CA VAL A 14 12.92 -7.16 4.93
C VAL A 14 14.08 -6.17 5.06
N ALA A 15 14.83 -6.19 6.17
CA ALA A 15 15.96 -5.31 6.42
C ALA A 15 17.06 -5.49 5.37
N SER A 16 17.46 -6.72 5.07
CA SER A 16 18.51 -6.99 4.07
C SER A 16 18.09 -6.54 2.67
N HIS A 17 16.82 -6.72 2.29
CA HIS A 17 16.30 -6.25 1.01
C HIS A 17 16.39 -4.74 0.92
N TYR A 18 15.88 -4.00 1.91
CA TYR A 18 15.89 -2.55 1.87
C TYR A 18 17.28 -1.95 2.02
N LEU A 19 18.17 -2.54 2.83
CA LEU A 19 19.55 -2.08 2.90
C LEU A 19 20.25 -2.15 1.53
N GLN A 20 20.00 -3.20 0.74
CA GLN A 20 20.54 -3.32 -0.63
C GLN A 20 19.89 -2.34 -1.61
N VAL A 21 18.57 -2.15 -1.53
CA VAL A 21 17.85 -1.18 -2.39
C VAL A 21 18.38 0.23 -2.16
N PHE A 22 18.51 0.66 -0.91
CA PHE A 22 18.99 2.00 -0.56
C PHE A 22 20.50 2.20 -0.78
N GLN A 23 21.29 1.12 -0.85
CA GLN A 23 22.69 1.18 -1.31
C GLN A 23 22.80 1.46 -2.82
N ASN A 24 21.91 0.86 -3.61
CA ASN A 24 21.97 0.89 -5.08
C ASN A 24 21.46 2.19 -5.69
N ASP A 25 20.92 3.12 -4.90
CA ASP A 25 20.70 4.51 -5.32
C ASP A 25 22.04 5.29 -5.49
N ALA A 26 23.18 4.68 -5.15
CA ALA A 26 24.51 5.12 -5.59
C ALA A 26 24.78 4.69 -7.06
N PRO A 27 25.45 5.52 -7.90
CA PRO A 27 25.39 5.43 -9.37
C PRO A 27 26.11 4.23 -10.02
N HIS A 28 26.54 3.22 -9.26
CA HIS A 28 27.22 2.07 -9.81
C HIS A 28 26.74 0.77 -9.14
N VAL A 29 26.21 -0.13 -9.98
CA VAL A 29 25.84 -1.54 -9.73
C VAL A 29 24.34 -1.76 -9.49
N SER A 30 23.58 -1.89 -10.59
CA SER A 30 22.20 -2.38 -10.62
C SER A 30 22.17 -3.91 -10.52
N ILE A 31 22.36 -4.46 -9.33
CA ILE A 31 21.90 -5.82 -9.03
C ILE A 31 20.42 -5.70 -8.72
N SER A 32 19.56 -6.26 -9.59
CA SER A 32 18.13 -6.36 -9.32
C SER A 32 17.92 -7.18 -8.05
N ALA A 33 17.68 -6.51 -6.92
CA ALA A 33 17.24 -7.20 -5.71
C ALA A 33 15.98 -7.99 -6.08
N ASN A 34 16.00 -9.30 -5.84
CA ASN A 34 14.82 -10.12 -6.06
C ASN A 34 13.68 -9.54 -5.22
N PRO A 35 12.47 -9.38 -5.78
CA PRO A 35 11.35 -8.81 -5.05
C PRO A 35 11.06 -9.65 -3.80
N LEU A 36 10.65 -8.98 -2.72
CA LEU A 36 10.20 -9.66 -1.51
C LEU A 36 9.07 -10.65 -1.85
N ASP A 37 9.02 -11.74 -1.09
CA ASP A 37 8.01 -12.79 -1.25
C ASP A 37 6.59 -12.24 -1.03
N ILE A 38 5.58 -12.95 -1.52
CA ILE A 38 4.16 -12.54 -1.58
C ILE A 38 3.62 -12.21 -0.18
N CYS A 39 4.15 -12.82 0.88
CA CYS A 39 3.77 -12.53 2.26
C CYS A 39 4.17 -11.12 2.74
N TYR A 40 5.00 -10.40 1.97
CA TYR A 40 5.42 -9.03 2.22
C TYR A 40 4.96 -8.08 1.10
N ASP A 41 3.90 -8.42 0.36
CA ASP A 41 3.45 -7.66 -0.80
C ASP A 41 3.24 -6.16 -0.49
N LEU A 42 2.60 -5.84 0.63
CA LEU A 42 2.39 -4.47 1.11
C LEU A 42 3.68 -3.76 1.55
N LEU A 43 4.82 -4.43 1.63
CA LEU A 43 6.12 -3.82 1.93
C LEU A 43 6.84 -3.43 0.64
N CYS A 44 6.75 -4.21 -0.45
CA CYS A 44 7.42 -3.97 -1.73
C CYS A 44 7.26 -2.55 -2.31
N GLU A 45 8.21 -2.13 -3.15
CA GLU A 45 8.15 -0.84 -3.86
C GLU A 45 6.86 -0.64 -4.65
N ASN A 46 6.40 0.63 -4.74
CA ASN A 46 5.12 0.97 -5.36
C ASN A 46 5.02 0.51 -6.83
N SER A 47 6.09 0.70 -7.61
CA SER A 47 6.13 0.33 -9.04
C SER A 47 5.98 -1.17 -9.25
N TYR A 48 6.75 -1.97 -8.50
CA TYR A 48 6.65 -3.42 -8.50
C TYR A 48 5.28 -3.88 -8.02
N PHE A 49 4.80 -3.32 -6.91
CA PHE A 49 3.51 -3.69 -6.33
C PHE A 49 2.35 -3.42 -7.29
N GLN A 50 2.31 -2.25 -7.92
CA GLN A 50 1.27 -1.91 -8.89
C GLN A 50 1.26 -2.90 -10.07
N LYS A 51 2.44 -3.22 -10.63
CA LYS A 51 2.57 -4.22 -11.70
C LYS A 51 2.10 -5.60 -11.26
N PHE A 52 2.53 -6.04 -10.08
CA PHE A 52 2.13 -7.32 -9.52
C PHE A 52 0.61 -7.41 -9.30
N GLN A 53 -0.03 -6.34 -8.82
CA GLN A 53 -1.49 -6.31 -8.67
C GLN A 53 -2.21 -6.36 -10.04
N LEU A 54 -1.68 -5.70 -11.08
CA LEU A 54 -2.21 -5.81 -12.44
C LEU A 54 -2.12 -7.24 -12.97
N ASP A 55 -0.98 -7.91 -12.81
CA ASP A 55 -0.78 -9.30 -13.24
C ASP A 55 -1.74 -10.25 -12.51
N ARG A 56 -1.97 -10.03 -11.21
CA ARG A 56 -2.95 -10.79 -10.43
C ARG A 56 -4.36 -10.65 -10.99
N ILE A 57 -4.79 -9.46 -11.38
CA ILE A 57 -6.12 -9.27 -11.96
C ILE A 57 -6.21 -9.93 -13.33
N CYS A 58 -5.18 -9.84 -14.18
CA CYS A 58 -5.17 -10.55 -15.46
C CYS A 58 -5.42 -12.06 -15.27
N LEU A 59 -4.83 -12.67 -14.25
CA LEU A 59 -5.10 -14.08 -13.92
C LEU A 59 -6.53 -14.33 -13.40
N GLN A 60 -7.09 -13.40 -12.63
CA GLN A 60 -8.46 -13.49 -12.13
C GLN A 60 -9.49 -13.33 -13.25
N GLU A 61 -9.23 -12.44 -14.21
CA GLU A 61 -10.07 -12.21 -15.38
C GLU A 61 -10.24 -13.47 -16.22
N VAL A 62 -9.17 -14.23 -16.44
CA VAL A 62 -9.19 -15.51 -17.18
C VAL A 62 -10.01 -16.58 -16.44
N LYS A 63 -10.04 -16.51 -15.10
CA LYS A 63 -10.74 -17.48 -14.24
C LYS A 63 -12.17 -17.07 -13.90
N ARG A 64 -12.70 -15.99 -14.49
CA ARG A 64 -14.07 -15.52 -14.23
C ARG A 64 -15.08 -16.56 -14.68
N SER A 65 -15.97 -16.92 -13.76
CA SER A 65 -17.05 -17.89 -14.00
C SER A 65 -18.43 -17.37 -13.60
N SER A 66 -18.49 -16.27 -12.85
CA SER A 66 -19.73 -15.71 -12.32
C SER A 66 -19.72 -14.20 -12.43
N TYR A 67 -20.93 -13.62 -12.40
CA TYR A 67 -21.10 -12.16 -12.36
C TYR A 67 -20.34 -11.52 -11.20
N GLU A 68 -20.36 -12.14 -10.02
CA GLU A 68 -19.63 -11.67 -8.84
C GLU A 68 -18.12 -11.60 -9.07
N HIS A 69 -17.55 -12.56 -9.81
CA HIS A 69 -16.14 -12.50 -10.20
C HIS A 69 -15.87 -11.36 -11.18
N THR A 70 -16.74 -11.14 -12.16
CA THR A 70 -16.65 -10.00 -13.08
C THR A 70 -16.73 -8.66 -12.35
N ARG A 71 -17.69 -8.51 -11.44
CA ARG A 71 -17.86 -7.29 -10.64
C ARG A 71 -16.61 -6.99 -9.81
N LYS A 72 -16.08 -7.99 -9.09
CA LYS A 72 -14.85 -7.83 -8.29
C LYS A 72 -13.64 -7.45 -9.14
N CYS A 73 -13.49 -8.04 -10.33
CA CYS A 73 -12.42 -7.68 -11.26
C CYS A 73 -12.58 -6.23 -11.75
N ALA A 74 -13.78 -5.85 -12.19
CA ALA A 74 -14.08 -4.49 -12.64
C ALA A 74 -13.79 -3.46 -11.53
N ASP A 75 -14.25 -3.72 -10.31
CA ASP A 75 -14.02 -2.88 -9.15
C ASP A 75 -12.52 -2.68 -8.83
N GLN A 76 -11.73 -3.76 -8.88
CA GLN A 76 -10.29 -3.67 -8.66
C GLN A 76 -9.55 -2.97 -9.80
N LEU A 77 -9.96 -3.17 -11.06
CA LEU A 77 -9.41 -2.45 -12.22
C LEU A 77 -9.63 -0.93 -12.10
N LEU A 78 -10.81 -0.50 -11.63
CA LEU A 78 -11.09 0.91 -11.37
C LEU A 78 -10.13 1.48 -10.32
N LEU A 79 -9.87 0.74 -9.24
CA LEU A 79 -8.91 1.16 -8.21
C LEU A 79 -7.46 1.15 -8.69
N LEU A 80 -7.10 0.31 -9.68
CA LEU A 80 -5.79 0.33 -10.34
C LEU A 80 -5.67 1.42 -11.42
N GLY A 81 -6.77 2.10 -11.78
CA GLY A 81 -6.80 3.09 -12.86
C GLY A 81 -6.93 2.50 -14.26
N GLN A 82 -7.23 1.20 -14.41
CA GLN A 82 -7.47 0.54 -15.69
C GLN A 82 -8.93 0.73 -16.12
N THR A 83 -9.31 1.99 -16.38
CA THR A 83 -10.72 2.38 -16.64
C THR A 83 -11.28 1.73 -17.89
N ASP A 84 -10.51 1.63 -18.98
CA ASP A 84 -10.98 1.07 -20.25
C ASP A 84 -11.32 -0.42 -20.12
N ARG A 85 -10.45 -1.19 -19.46
CA ARG A 85 -10.68 -2.60 -19.17
C ARG A 85 -11.86 -2.79 -18.22
N ALA A 86 -11.96 -1.96 -17.18
CA ALA A 86 -13.10 -2.01 -16.26
C ALA A 86 -14.43 -1.78 -16.99
N VAL A 87 -14.47 -0.79 -17.90
CA VAL A 87 -15.65 -0.49 -18.73
C VAL A 87 -16.02 -1.69 -19.60
N GLN A 88 -15.05 -2.35 -20.23
CA GLN A 88 -15.31 -3.56 -21.01
C GLN A 88 -15.99 -4.64 -20.16
N LEU A 89 -15.46 -4.91 -18.95
CA LEU A 89 -16.05 -5.90 -18.04
C LEU A 89 -17.46 -5.53 -17.57
N LEU A 90 -17.75 -4.25 -17.35
CA LEU A 90 -19.09 -3.79 -16.95
C LEU A 90 -20.11 -3.94 -18.09
N LEU A 91 -19.68 -3.77 -19.33
CA LEU A 91 -20.54 -3.92 -20.52
C LEU A 91 -20.75 -5.38 -20.94
N GLU A 92 -19.97 -6.33 -20.42
CA GLU A 92 -20.20 -7.77 -20.58
C GLU A 92 -21.41 -8.29 -19.79
N THR A 93 -21.93 -7.51 -18.84
CA THR A 93 -23.09 -7.92 -18.03
C THR A 93 -24.31 -8.19 -18.92
N SER A 94 -24.95 -9.35 -18.77
CA SER A 94 -26.12 -9.73 -19.55
C SER A 94 -27.34 -8.86 -19.22
N ALA A 95 -28.17 -8.53 -20.21
CA ALA A 95 -29.40 -7.74 -20.01
C ALA A 95 -30.40 -8.37 -19.02
N ASP A 96 -30.37 -9.71 -18.86
CA ASP A 96 -31.21 -10.43 -17.90
C ASP A 96 -30.75 -10.27 -16.44
N ASN A 97 -29.56 -9.69 -16.20
CA ASN A 97 -29.04 -9.48 -14.86
C ASN A 97 -29.66 -8.20 -14.26
N PRO A 98 -30.20 -8.23 -13.03
CA PRO A 98 -30.73 -7.04 -12.35
C PRO A 98 -29.76 -5.86 -12.28
N GLN A 99 -28.46 -6.13 -12.28
CA GLN A 99 -27.40 -5.13 -12.14
C GLN A 99 -26.95 -4.54 -13.50
N TYR A 100 -27.47 -5.04 -14.62
CA TYR A 100 -27.15 -4.56 -15.98
C TYR A 100 -27.27 -3.05 -16.14
N TYR A 101 -28.38 -2.48 -15.65
CA TYR A 101 -28.63 -1.04 -15.76
C TYR A 101 -27.60 -0.22 -14.96
N CYS A 102 -27.32 -0.63 -13.73
CA CYS A 102 -26.34 0.02 -12.87
C CYS A 102 -24.93 -0.09 -13.44
N ASP A 103 -24.54 -1.25 -13.98
CA ASP A 103 -23.22 -1.45 -14.58
C ASP A 103 -23.04 -0.62 -15.85
N SER A 104 -24.10 -0.53 -16.68
CA SER A 104 -24.12 0.35 -17.85
C SER A 104 -23.95 1.82 -17.46
N LEU A 105 -24.67 2.29 -16.43
CA LEU A 105 -24.51 3.66 -15.92
C LEU A 105 -23.11 3.90 -15.33
N LYS A 106 -22.57 2.91 -14.60
CA LYS A 106 -21.21 2.97 -14.03
C LYS A 106 -20.18 3.08 -15.15
N ALA A 107 -20.32 2.29 -16.22
CA ALA A 107 -19.48 2.38 -17.41
C ALA A 107 -19.54 3.77 -18.07
N CYS A 108 -20.75 4.33 -18.25
CA CYS A 108 -20.91 5.71 -18.75
C CYS A 108 -20.26 6.76 -17.84
N LEU A 109 -20.39 6.62 -16.52
CA LEU A 109 -19.77 7.54 -15.58
C LEU A 109 -18.24 7.50 -15.70
N VAL A 110 -17.66 6.29 -15.74
CA VAL A 110 -16.20 6.09 -15.84
C VAL A 110 -15.65 6.69 -17.13
N THR A 111 -16.32 6.50 -18.27
CA THR A 111 -15.85 7.05 -19.56
C THR A 111 -16.00 8.57 -19.67
N THR A 112 -16.96 9.17 -18.97
CA THR A 112 -17.23 10.62 -19.03
C THR A 112 -16.44 11.42 -17.99
N VAL A 113 -16.03 10.79 -16.89
CA VAL A 113 -15.38 11.45 -15.74
C VAL A 113 -14.10 12.19 -16.10
N THR A 114 -13.38 11.71 -17.11
CA THR A 114 -12.10 12.26 -17.56
C THR A 114 -12.25 13.58 -18.32
N SER A 115 -13.49 14.03 -18.60
CA SER A 115 -13.75 15.11 -19.57
C SER A 115 -14.18 16.46 -18.97
N SER A 116 -14.57 16.56 -17.68
CA SER A 116 -15.11 17.83 -17.15
C SER A 116 -14.77 18.12 -15.67
N GLY A 117 -14.33 19.35 -15.38
CA GLY A 117 -14.05 19.83 -14.02
C GLY A 117 -15.28 19.97 -13.11
N PRO A 118 -16.42 20.53 -13.58
CA PRO A 118 -17.62 20.68 -12.74
C PRO A 118 -18.20 19.36 -12.22
N SER A 119 -18.12 18.28 -13.00
CA SER A 119 -18.60 16.96 -12.58
C SER A 119 -17.79 16.38 -11.41
N GLN A 120 -16.51 16.74 -11.26
CA GLN A 120 -15.68 16.23 -10.15
C GLN A 120 -16.21 16.67 -8.78
N SER A 121 -16.71 17.90 -8.66
CA SER A 121 -17.28 18.40 -7.40
C SER A 121 -18.53 17.62 -6.99
N THR A 122 -19.42 17.34 -7.96
CA THR A 122 -20.62 16.53 -7.73
C THR A 122 -20.26 15.09 -7.38
N ILE A 123 -19.29 14.50 -8.09
CA ILE A 123 -18.84 13.13 -7.81
C ILE A 123 -18.20 13.04 -6.43
N LYS A 124 -17.38 14.02 -6.04
CA LYS A 124 -16.82 14.09 -4.69
C LYS A 124 -17.93 14.15 -3.63
N LEU A 125 -18.97 14.96 -3.84
CA LEU A 125 -20.11 15.04 -2.92
C LEU A 125 -20.87 13.71 -2.83
N VAL A 126 -21.10 13.04 -3.96
CA VAL A 126 -21.76 11.72 -3.98
C VAL A 126 -20.89 10.69 -3.27
N ALA A 127 -19.58 10.70 -3.50
CA ALA A 127 -18.64 9.80 -2.86
C ALA A 127 -18.62 9.96 -1.34
N THR A 128 -18.52 11.19 -0.83
CA THR A 128 -18.54 11.43 0.62
C THR A 128 -19.88 11.06 1.24
N ASN A 129 -20.99 11.28 0.54
CA ASN A 129 -22.32 10.83 0.97
C ASN A 129 -22.42 9.30 1.05
N MET A 130 -21.89 8.58 0.04
CA MET A 130 -21.84 7.11 0.06
C MET A 130 -21.03 6.58 1.25
N ILE A 131 -19.86 7.16 1.51
CA ILE A 131 -19.01 6.80 2.65
C ILE A 131 -19.75 7.03 3.98
N ALA A 132 -20.40 8.19 4.13
CA ALA A 132 -21.18 8.52 5.32
C ALA A 132 -22.35 7.54 5.56
N ASN A 133 -22.91 6.97 4.49
CA ASN A 133 -24.00 5.98 4.54
C ASN A 133 -23.52 4.51 4.56
N GLY A 134 -22.24 4.25 4.85
CA GLY A 134 -21.71 2.90 5.00
C GLY A 134 -21.32 2.19 3.69
N LYS A 135 -21.40 2.88 2.55
CA LYS A 135 -20.93 2.40 1.24
C LYS A 135 -19.50 2.87 0.97
N LEU A 136 -18.57 2.39 1.81
CA LEU A 136 -17.18 2.83 1.81
C LEU A 136 -16.47 2.48 0.49
N ALA A 137 -16.65 1.25 -0.02
CA ALA A 137 -15.96 0.78 -1.22
C ALA A 137 -16.35 1.59 -2.47
N GLU A 138 -17.64 1.84 -2.67
CA GLU A 138 -18.15 2.59 -3.81
C GLU A 138 -17.72 4.07 -3.73
N GLY A 139 -17.75 4.68 -2.55
CA GLY A 139 -17.26 6.04 -2.36
C GLY A 139 -15.76 6.17 -2.60
N VAL A 140 -14.96 5.20 -2.14
CA VAL A 140 -13.51 5.16 -2.43
C VAL A 140 -13.24 5.04 -3.93
N GLN A 141 -13.98 4.19 -4.65
CA GLN A 141 -13.86 4.07 -6.11
C GLN A 141 -14.15 5.40 -6.80
N LEU A 142 -15.22 6.10 -6.41
CA LEU A 142 -15.58 7.40 -6.98
C LEU A 142 -14.49 8.45 -6.73
N LEU A 143 -13.90 8.49 -5.53
CA LEU A 143 -12.76 9.38 -5.24
C LEU A 143 -11.53 9.04 -6.08
N CYS A 144 -11.26 7.75 -6.33
CA CYS A 144 -10.15 7.32 -7.17
C CYS A 144 -10.33 7.71 -8.64
N LEU A 145 -11.57 7.70 -9.14
CA LEU A 145 -11.94 8.10 -10.51
C LEU A 145 -11.71 9.58 -10.78
N ILE A 146 -11.81 10.45 -9.78
CA ILE A 146 -11.57 11.90 -9.90
C ILE A 146 -10.19 12.33 -9.40
N ASP A 147 -9.23 11.39 -9.36
CA ASP A 147 -7.85 11.62 -8.90
C ASP A 147 -7.75 12.20 -7.48
N LYS A 148 -8.69 11.82 -6.61
CA LYS A 148 -8.68 12.12 -5.17
C LYS A 148 -8.38 10.86 -4.33
N ALA A 149 -7.47 10.02 -4.81
CA ALA A 149 -7.05 8.80 -4.13
C ALA A 149 -6.45 9.09 -2.73
N ALA A 150 -5.79 10.24 -2.53
CA ALA A 150 -5.26 10.63 -1.23
C ALA A 150 -6.38 10.90 -0.21
N ASP A 151 -7.46 11.54 -0.63
CA ASP A 151 -8.67 11.73 0.19
C ASP A 151 -9.29 10.36 0.50
N ALA A 152 -9.36 9.47 -0.49
CA ALA A 152 -9.90 8.12 -0.32
C ALA A 152 -9.11 7.31 0.74
N CYS A 153 -7.78 7.39 0.73
CA CYS A 153 -6.94 6.78 1.76
C CYS A 153 -7.25 7.32 3.17
N ARG A 154 -7.48 8.63 3.32
CA ARG A 154 -7.86 9.22 4.62
C ARG A 154 -9.20 8.71 5.12
N TYR A 155 -10.18 8.55 4.23
CA TYR A 155 -11.46 7.94 4.59
C TYR A 155 -11.29 6.49 5.02
N LEU A 156 -10.54 5.68 4.27
CA LEU A 156 -10.24 4.29 4.65
C LEU A 156 -9.60 4.22 6.04
N GLN A 157 -8.62 5.08 6.33
CA GLN A 157 -7.98 5.16 7.66
C GLN A 157 -8.97 5.53 8.77
N THR A 158 -9.87 6.48 8.52
CA THR A 158 -10.90 6.91 9.47
C THR A 158 -11.90 5.80 9.80
N TYR A 159 -12.19 4.95 8.81
CA TYR A 159 -13.07 3.79 8.95
C TYR A 159 -12.32 2.50 9.35
N ASN A 160 -11.07 2.61 9.82
CA ASN A 160 -10.22 1.49 10.26
C ASN A 160 -9.82 0.47 9.19
N GLU A 161 -9.96 0.80 7.90
CA GLU A 161 -9.55 -0.02 6.76
C GLU A 161 -8.09 0.23 6.37
N TRP A 162 -7.17 0.07 7.32
CA TRP A 162 -5.76 0.44 7.17
C TRP A 162 -5.00 -0.36 6.10
N ASN A 163 -5.24 -1.66 6.00
CA ASN A 163 -4.60 -2.48 4.96
C ASN A 163 -5.08 -2.08 3.57
N HIS A 164 -6.36 -1.73 3.42
CA HIS A 164 -6.92 -1.24 2.16
C HIS A 164 -6.37 0.15 1.81
N ALA A 165 -6.22 1.04 2.80
CA ALA A 165 -5.57 2.33 2.61
C ALA A 165 -4.12 2.19 2.14
N ALA A 166 -3.35 1.28 2.75
CA ALA A 166 -1.98 0.98 2.35
C ALA A 166 -1.91 0.41 0.92
N TRP A 167 -2.78 -0.56 0.60
CA TRP A 167 -2.88 -1.13 -0.74
C TRP A 167 -3.18 -0.05 -1.79
N LEU A 168 -4.18 0.80 -1.52
CA LEU A 168 -4.60 1.85 -2.45
C LEU A 168 -3.51 2.90 -2.62
N ALA A 169 -2.84 3.28 -1.53
CA ALA A 169 -1.74 4.23 -1.56
C ALA A 169 -0.60 3.74 -2.48
N LYS A 170 -0.22 2.46 -2.37
CA LYS A 170 0.83 1.88 -3.21
C LYS A 170 0.50 1.84 -4.69
N VAL A 171 -0.78 1.68 -5.01
CA VAL A 171 -1.25 1.53 -6.40
C VAL A 171 -1.51 2.88 -7.07
N ARG A 172 -1.98 3.88 -6.33
CA ARG A 172 -2.50 5.14 -6.90
C ARG A 172 -1.73 6.40 -6.53
N LEU A 173 -1.00 6.40 -5.42
CA LEU A 173 -0.29 7.59 -4.96
C LEU A 173 1.16 7.57 -5.39
N ASN A 174 1.75 8.76 -5.47
CA ASN A 174 3.19 8.89 -5.65
C ASN A 174 3.92 8.38 -4.38
N PRO A 175 5.25 8.10 -4.46
CA PRO A 175 6.00 7.57 -3.33
C PRO A 175 5.94 8.43 -2.06
N GLU A 176 5.90 9.76 -2.21
CA GLU A 176 5.86 10.71 -1.08
C GLU A 176 4.52 10.65 -0.34
N GLU A 177 3.41 10.76 -1.06
CA GLU A 177 2.05 10.67 -0.51
C GLU A 177 1.78 9.27 0.07
N CYS A 178 2.27 8.22 -0.60
CA CYS A 178 2.21 6.86 -0.09
C CYS A 178 2.96 6.72 1.23
N ALA A 179 4.17 7.29 1.34
CA ALA A 179 4.93 7.28 2.58
C ALA A 179 4.16 7.95 3.73
N GLU A 180 3.45 9.05 3.47
CA GLU A 180 2.62 9.71 4.48
C GLU A 180 1.44 8.85 4.95
N VAL A 181 0.78 8.11 4.05
CA VAL A 181 -0.28 7.15 4.42
C VAL A 181 0.30 6.03 5.29
N MET A 182 1.46 5.49 4.92
CA MET A 182 2.14 4.42 5.64
C MET A 182 2.66 4.87 7.01
N LYS A 183 3.16 6.11 7.15
CA LYS A 183 3.56 6.70 8.44
C LYS A 183 2.38 6.79 9.41
N ARG A 184 1.21 7.27 8.95
CA ARG A 184 -0.01 7.27 9.79
C ARG A 184 -0.42 5.86 10.21
N TRP A 185 -0.22 4.88 9.34
CA TRP A 185 -0.48 3.48 9.68
C TRP A 185 0.50 2.95 10.75
N VAL A 186 1.78 3.29 10.66
CA VAL A 186 2.78 3.01 11.70
C VAL A 186 2.35 3.60 13.05
N ASP A 187 1.94 4.86 13.09
CA ASP A 187 1.46 5.51 14.33
C ASP A 187 0.26 4.76 14.93
N HIS A 188 -0.68 4.33 14.08
CA HIS A 188 -1.81 3.51 14.49
C HIS A 188 -1.39 2.14 15.04
N LEU A 189 -0.47 1.43 14.38
CA LEU A 189 0.05 0.14 14.83
C LEU A 189 0.81 0.25 16.16
N CYS A 190 1.48 1.38 16.39
CA CYS A 190 2.18 1.69 17.64
C CYS A 190 1.25 2.15 18.78
N SER A 191 -0.01 2.45 18.49
CA SER A 191 -0.98 2.87 19.50
C SER A 191 -1.13 1.80 20.60
N PRO A 192 -1.36 2.21 21.86
CA PRO A 192 -1.41 1.29 23.00
C PRO A 192 -2.54 0.24 22.89
N HIS A 193 -3.60 0.55 22.13
CA HIS A 193 -4.73 -0.35 21.92
C HIS A 193 -4.42 -1.50 20.95
N ILE A 194 -3.48 -1.30 20.02
CA ILE A 194 -3.19 -2.27 18.95
C ILE A 194 -1.89 -2.98 19.24
N ASN A 195 -0.86 -2.23 19.64
CA ASN A 195 0.45 -2.73 20.06
C ASN A 195 1.11 -3.70 19.06
N GLN A 196 0.86 -3.52 17.76
CA GLN A 196 1.47 -4.31 16.69
C GLN A 196 2.80 -3.69 16.24
N LYS A 197 3.67 -3.40 17.22
CA LYS A 197 4.95 -2.71 17.00
C LYS A 197 5.86 -3.46 16.02
N TYR A 198 5.81 -4.79 16.02
CA TYR A 198 6.58 -5.59 15.08
C TYR A 198 6.19 -5.33 13.61
N LYS A 199 4.88 -5.28 13.31
CA LYS A 199 4.38 -4.92 11.98
C LYS A 199 4.76 -3.48 11.61
N ALA A 200 4.73 -2.57 12.59
CA ALA A 200 5.17 -1.18 12.41
C ALA A 200 6.66 -1.08 12.03
N ILE A 201 7.54 -1.93 12.62
CA ILE A 201 8.97 -1.98 12.26
C ILE A 201 9.13 -2.37 10.79
N LEU A 202 8.41 -3.40 10.33
CA LEU A 202 8.49 -3.85 8.94
C LEU A 202 8.04 -2.76 7.96
N VAL A 203 6.99 -2.01 8.29
CA VAL A 203 6.54 -0.87 7.49
C VAL A 203 7.60 0.24 7.48
N LEU A 204 8.20 0.59 8.62
CA LEU A 204 9.27 1.59 8.68
C LEU A 204 10.51 1.20 7.86
N LEU A 205 10.87 -0.09 7.85
CA LEU A 205 11.93 -0.60 6.98
C LEU A 205 11.60 -0.37 5.51
N SER A 206 10.36 -0.63 5.08
CA SER A 206 9.94 -0.38 3.70
C SER A 206 9.93 1.09 3.29
N LEU A 207 9.89 2.00 4.27
CA LEU A 207 9.98 3.45 4.07
C LEU A 207 11.41 4.00 4.15
N GLY A 208 12.42 3.14 4.37
CA GLY A 208 13.81 3.58 4.59
C GLY A 208 14.02 4.38 5.88
N CYS A 209 13.05 4.37 6.81
CA CYS A 209 13.12 5.13 8.06
C CYS A 209 13.97 4.38 9.11
N PHE A 210 15.22 4.07 8.79
CA PHE A 210 16.09 3.18 9.59
C PHE A 210 16.33 3.69 11.02
N ARG A 211 16.46 5.01 11.21
CA ARG A 211 16.60 5.62 12.54
C ARG A 211 15.42 5.30 13.47
N LYS A 212 14.19 5.46 12.96
CA LYS A 212 12.97 5.15 13.73
C LYS A 212 12.85 3.65 14.04
N VAL A 213 13.36 2.79 13.16
CA VAL A 213 13.43 1.34 13.41
C VAL A 213 14.33 1.04 14.61
N ILE A 214 15.51 1.66 14.67
CA ILE A 214 16.47 1.48 15.78
C ILE A 214 15.85 1.99 17.10
N GLU A 215 15.28 3.19 17.10
CA GLU A 215 14.58 3.75 18.27
C GLU A 215 13.45 2.83 18.76
N MET A 216 12.67 2.26 17.84
CA MET A 216 11.57 1.36 18.19
C MET A 216 12.08 0.03 18.75
N LEU A 217 13.12 -0.57 18.16
CA LEU A 217 13.77 -1.78 18.68
C LEU A 217 14.33 -1.55 20.08
N HIS A 218 14.96 -0.39 20.32
CA HIS A 218 15.44 0.00 21.64
C HIS A 218 14.28 0.15 22.64
N SER A 219 13.18 0.80 22.25
CA SER A 219 11.97 0.94 23.10
C SER A 219 11.34 -0.41 23.47
N MET A 220 11.52 -1.41 22.61
CA MET A 220 11.05 -2.79 22.81
C MET A 220 12.04 -3.66 23.60
N ARG A 221 13.19 -3.11 24.02
CA ARG A 221 14.30 -3.81 24.69
C ARG A 221 14.97 -4.89 23.83
N CYS A 222 14.86 -4.79 22.51
CA CYS A 222 15.55 -5.66 21.56
C CYS A 222 16.95 -5.10 21.26
N PHE A 223 17.78 -4.89 22.28
CA PHE A 223 19.06 -4.19 22.19
C PHE A 223 20.02 -4.88 21.23
N ASP A 224 20.14 -6.21 21.31
CA ASP A 224 21.02 -6.98 20.43
C ASP A 224 20.65 -6.78 18.94
N ARG A 225 19.35 -6.80 18.63
CA ARG A 225 18.83 -6.58 17.28
C ARG A 225 19.03 -5.14 16.82
N ALA A 226 18.86 -4.17 17.71
CA ALA A 226 19.09 -2.76 17.42
C ALA A 226 20.57 -2.49 17.08
N ALA A 227 21.49 -3.06 17.87
CA ALA A 227 22.93 -2.92 17.66
C ALA A 227 23.37 -3.55 16.33
N LEU A 228 22.98 -4.80 16.07
CA LEU A 228 23.29 -5.50 14.82
C LEU A 228 22.71 -4.76 13.60
N PHE A 229 21.49 -4.23 13.71
CA PHE A 229 20.87 -3.49 12.63
C PHE A 229 21.54 -2.13 12.38
N LEU A 230 21.97 -1.43 13.44
CA LEU A 230 22.74 -0.20 13.33
C LEU A 230 24.09 -0.45 12.66
N GLU A 231 24.81 -1.50 13.04
CA GLU A 231 26.05 -1.92 12.38
C GLU A 231 25.82 -2.21 10.89
N ALA A 232 24.76 -2.95 10.56
CA ALA A 232 24.40 -3.24 9.17
C ALA A 232 24.05 -1.95 8.39
N CYS A 233 23.39 -0.98 9.01
CA CYS A 233 23.10 0.31 8.37
C CYS A 233 24.39 1.10 8.07
N LEU A 234 25.35 1.10 9.00
CA LEU A 234 26.64 1.79 8.83
C LEU A 234 27.51 1.14 7.75
N GLN A 235 27.60 -0.19 7.74
CA GLN A 235 28.33 -0.94 6.72
C GLN A 235 27.77 -0.67 5.32
N ASN A 236 26.46 -0.44 5.23
CA ASN A 236 25.77 -0.20 3.97
C ASN A 236 25.63 1.29 3.62
N SER A 237 26.28 2.21 4.34
CA SER A 237 26.17 3.67 4.15
C SER A 237 24.73 4.21 4.15
N ALA A 238 23.79 3.46 4.74
CA ALA A 238 22.37 3.79 4.76
C ALA A 238 22.00 4.83 5.84
N ILE A 239 22.93 5.11 6.77
CA ILE A 239 22.81 6.14 7.81
C ILE A 239 24.15 6.89 7.88
N GLU A 240 24.12 8.22 7.79
CA GLU A 240 25.28 9.05 8.14
C GLU A 240 25.41 9.13 9.66
N ILE A 241 26.64 8.92 10.16
CA ILE A 241 26.96 9.04 11.58
C ILE A 241 26.72 10.49 12.01
N CYS A 242 25.68 10.73 12.79
CA CYS A 242 25.42 12.01 13.45
C CYS A 242 25.72 11.86 14.95
N ASP A 243 25.94 12.95 15.68
CA ASP A 243 26.30 12.89 17.11
C ASP A 243 25.30 12.07 17.98
N GLU A 244 24.05 11.95 17.55
CA GLU A 244 23.02 11.10 18.17
C GLU A 244 23.23 9.58 17.96
N THR A 245 23.86 9.15 16.86
CA THR A 245 24.24 7.73 16.69
C THR A 245 25.32 7.31 17.67
N ASN A 246 26.22 8.23 18.08
CA ASN A 246 27.20 7.96 19.13
C ASN A 246 26.53 7.79 20.51
N ILE A 247 25.41 8.47 20.76
CA ILE A 247 24.64 8.29 22.01
C ILE A 247 24.05 6.88 22.07
N LEU A 248 23.56 6.35 20.94
CA LEU A 248 23.05 4.98 20.82
C LEU A 248 24.14 3.90 20.96
N PHE A 249 25.42 4.21 20.72
CA PHE A 249 26.56 3.33 21.01
C PHE A 249 27.06 3.42 22.45
N SER A 250 26.63 4.44 23.22
CA SER A 250 27.18 4.76 24.55
C SER A 250 26.28 4.38 25.74
N LEU A 251 25.15 3.71 25.50
CA LEU A 251 24.18 3.25 26.49
C LEU A 251 23.92 1.74 26.34
#